data_AF-A0A960JRA7-F1
#
_entry.id   AF-A0A960JRA7-F1
#
_cell.length_a   1.000
_cell.length_b   1.000
_cell.length_c   1.000
_cell.angle_alpha   90.00
_cell.angle_beta   90.00
_cell.angle_gamma   90.00
#
_symmetry.space_group_name_H-M   'P 1'
#
loop_
_entity.id
_entity.type
_entity.pdbx_description
1 polymer ?
#
loop_
_entity_poly.entity_id
_entity_poly.type
_entity_poly.pdbx_seq_one_letter_code
_entity_poly.pdbx_strand_id
1 'polypeptide(L)'
;MTGIPRVVLGSCHHDCPDTCIWEVTVADGRAVRIRGNRDHPTTRGALCPKVNRLLDRVYHPDRLTTPLRRTGPKSSGRFEPIGW
;
A
#
# COMPACT_ATOMS: atom_id res chain seq x y z
N MET A 1 -24.15 6.95 -6.01
CA MET A 1 -24.31 6.75 -4.56
C MET A 1 -22.95 6.98 -3.93
N THR A 2 -22.63 8.21 -3.51
CA THR A 2 -21.37 8.51 -2.83
C THR A 2 -21.47 8.04 -1.39
N GLY A 3 -20.62 7.09 -1.01
CA GLY A 3 -20.63 6.51 0.34
C GLY A 3 -19.97 7.44 1.34
N ILE A 4 -20.45 7.44 2.60
CA ILE A 4 -19.80 8.18 3.69
C ILE A 4 -18.35 7.71 3.82
N PRO A 5 -17.34 8.63 3.80
CA PRO A 5 -15.96 8.24 3.98
C PRO A 5 -15.74 7.50 5.30
N ARG A 6 -15.01 6.39 5.26
CA ARG A 6 -14.66 5.61 6.45
C ARG A 6 -13.16 5.58 6.68
N VAL A 7 -12.76 5.44 7.93
CA VAL A 7 -11.35 5.25 8.31
C VAL A 7 -11.09 3.76 8.55
N VAL A 8 -10.01 3.25 7.97
CA VAL A 8 -9.54 1.87 8.14
C VAL A 8 -8.17 1.91 8.80
N LEU A 9 -8.00 1.14 9.87
CA LEU A 9 -6.71 0.96 10.54
C LEU A 9 -5.89 -0.14 9.85
N GLY A 10 -4.58 0.01 9.84
CA GLY A 10 -3.67 -1.03 9.38
C GLY A 10 -2.24 -0.79 9.88
N SER A 11 -1.36 -1.72 9.57
CA SER A 11 0.05 -1.68 9.96
C SER A 11 0.98 -1.55 8.75
N CYS A 12 2.12 -0.91 8.98
CA CYS A 12 3.17 -0.79 7.98
C CYS A 12 3.78 -2.15 7.63
N HIS A 13 3.82 -2.47 6.33
CA HIS A 13 4.35 -3.74 5.80
C HIS A 13 5.85 -3.71 5.51
N HIS A 14 6.56 -2.62 5.83
CA HIS A 14 7.99 -2.48 5.53
C HIS A 14 8.93 -3.14 6.56
N ASP A 15 8.37 -3.93 7.49
CA ASP A 15 9.10 -4.76 8.46
C ASP A 15 10.27 -4.05 9.15
N CYS A 16 10.04 -2.78 9.54
CA CYS A 16 10.98 -2.00 10.33
C CYS A 16 10.54 -2.02 11.81
N PRO A 17 11.47 -1.85 12.76
CA PRO A 17 11.18 -1.98 14.19
C PRO A 17 10.14 -0.97 14.70
N ASP A 18 9.94 0.15 14.00
CA ASP A 18 8.94 1.16 14.36
C ASP A 18 7.50 0.63 14.41
N THR A 19 7.21 -0.46 13.66
CA THR A 19 5.90 -1.13 13.62
C THR A 19 4.69 -0.18 13.47
N CYS A 20 4.87 0.89 12.67
CA CYS A 20 3.90 1.99 12.58
C CYS A 20 2.47 1.50 12.28
N ILE A 21 1.49 2.05 13.01
CA ILE A 21 0.07 1.93 12.68
C ILE A 21 -0.37 3.17 11.90
N TRP A 22 -1.15 2.96 10.83
CA TRP A 22 -1.72 4.00 10.00
C TRP A 22 -3.25 3.99 10.01
N GLU A 23 -3.81 5.12 9.64
CA GLU A 23 -5.22 5.34 9.36
C GLU A 23 -5.39 5.73 7.89
N VAL A 24 -6.20 4.99 7.15
CA VAL A 24 -6.51 5.26 5.74
C VAL A 24 -7.96 5.70 5.63
N THR A 25 -8.18 6.88 5.05
CA THR A 25 -9.52 7.34 4.67
C THR A 25 -9.90 6.71 3.34
N VAL A 26 -11.04 6.02 3.30
CA VAL A 26 -11.62 5.40 2.12
C VAL A 26 -12.91 6.13 1.76
N ALA A 27 -12.99 6.64 0.53
CA ALA A 27 -14.17 7.27 -0.04
C ALA A 27 -14.50 6.58 -1.37
N ASP A 28 -15.76 6.27 -1.62
CA ASP A 28 -16.22 5.60 -2.85
C ASP A 28 -15.40 4.35 -3.23
N GLY A 29 -15.07 3.53 -2.22
CA GLY A 29 -14.28 2.30 -2.40
C GLY A 29 -12.79 2.52 -2.67
N ARG A 30 -12.30 3.77 -2.67
CA ARG A 30 -10.90 4.12 -2.94
C ARG A 30 -10.23 4.74 -1.72
N ALA A 31 -8.99 4.35 -1.46
CA ALA A 31 -8.16 5.02 -0.45
C ALA A 31 -7.75 6.39 -0.98
N VAL A 32 -8.08 7.44 -0.25
CA VAL A 32 -7.85 8.84 -0.68
C VAL A 32 -6.87 9.60 0.20
N ARG A 33 -6.63 9.11 1.41
CA ARG A 33 -5.69 9.73 2.36
C ARG A 33 -5.10 8.71 3.31
N ILE A 34 -3.83 8.87 3.65
CA ILE A 34 -3.13 8.09 4.69
C ILE A 34 -2.52 9.05 5.72
N ARG A 35 -2.60 8.70 7.00
CA ARG A 35 -1.88 9.36 8.10
C ARG A 35 -1.43 8.33 9.13
N GLY A 36 -0.46 8.68 9.97
CA GLY A 36 -0.11 7.83 11.11
C GLY A 36 -1.18 7.90 12.19
N ASN A 37 -1.39 6.80 12.89
CA ASN A 37 -2.26 6.77 14.06
C ASN A 37 -1.57 7.51 15.22
N ARG A 38 -2.24 8.55 15.75
CA ARG A 38 -1.71 9.40 16.84
C ARG A 38 -1.60 8.68 18.18
N ASP A 39 -2.42 7.67 18.39
CA ASP A 39 -2.49 6.88 19.62
C ASP A 39 -1.46 5.74 19.63
N HIS A 40 -0.74 5.51 18.53
CA HIS A 40 0.34 4.52 18.50
C HIS A 40 1.49 4.97 19.42
N PRO A 41 1.86 4.19 20.46
CA PRO A 41 2.73 4.66 21.55
C PRO A 41 4.13 5.05 21.07
N THR A 42 4.66 4.28 20.11
CA THR A 42 6.02 4.45 19.59
C THR A 42 6.12 5.62 18.62
N THR A 43 5.21 5.68 17.65
CA THR A 43 5.35 6.61 16.50
C THR A 43 4.49 7.85 16.62
N ARG A 44 3.45 7.85 17.47
CA ARG A 44 2.60 9.02 17.80
C ARG A 44 2.13 9.81 16.56
N GLY A 45 1.71 9.09 15.53
CA GLY A 45 1.24 9.65 14.27
C GLY A 45 2.31 9.97 13.23
N ALA A 46 3.60 9.80 13.56
CA ALA A 46 4.69 9.93 12.60
C ALA A 46 4.70 8.75 11.61
N LEU A 47 4.91 9.07 10.34
CA LEU A 47 5.16 8.11 9.27
C LEU A 47 6.41 8.55 8.50
N CYS A 48 7.21 7.58 8.05
CA CYS A 48 8.38 7.87 7.20
C CYS A 48 7.96 8.27 5.77
N PRO A 49 8.87 8.85 4.96
CA PRO A 49 8.57 9.26 3.58
C PRO A 49 8.02 8.14 2.70
N LYS A 50 8.47 6.88 2.93
CA LYS A 50 7.98 5.69 2.20
C LYS A 50 6.47 5.52 2.35
N VAL A 51 5.96 5.78 3.55
CA VAL A 51 4.56 5.50 3.90
C VAL A 51 3.67 6.71 3.68
N ASN A 52 4.17 7.94 3.89
CA ASN A 52 3.41 9.16 3.57
C ASN A 52 2.98 9.23 2.10
N ARG A 53 3.71 8.54 1.20
CA ARG A 53 3.40 8.43 -0.24
C ARG A 53 2.91 7.04 -0.64
N LEU A 54 2.40 6.25 0.30
CA LEU A 54 2.00 4.86 0.01
C LEU A 54 0.91 4.78 -1.07
N LEU A 55 -0.02 5.73 -1.10
CA LEU A 55 -1.10 5.72 -2.09
C LEU A 55 -0.60 5.90 -3.53
N ASP A 56 0.49 6.65 -3.73
CA ASP A 56 1.14 6.79 -5.03
C ASP A 56 1.67 5.43 -5.53
N ARG A 57 2.20 4.60 -4.62
CA ARG A 57 2.66 3.25 -4.92
C ARG A 57 1.51 2.27 -5.15
N VAL A 58 0.45 2.35 -4.34
CA VAL A 58 -0.74 1.49 -4.48
C VAL A 58 -1.43 1.70 -5.83
N TYR A 59 -1.45 2.95 -6.30
CA TYR A 59 -2.09 3.35 -7.55
C TYR A 59 -1.11 3.62 -8.70
N HIS A 60 0.14 3.18 -8.58
CA HIS A 60 1.12 3.36 -9.64
C HIS A 60 0.66 2.66 -10.93
N PRO A 61 0.78 3.31 -12.12
CA PRO A 61 0.36 2.72 -13.39
C PRO A 61 1.07 1.39 -13.70
N ASP A 62 2.35 1.26 -13.32
CA ASP A 62 3.14 0.05 -13.59
C ASP A 62 2.99 -1.04 -12.51
N ARG A 63 1.98 -0.96 -11.64
CA ARG A 63 1.78 -1.97 -10.58
C ARG A 63 1.41 -3.32 -11.20
N LEU A 64 2.07 -4.39 -10.75
CA LEU A 64 1.69 -5.75 -11.11
C LEU A 64 0.31 -6.09 -10.55
N THR A 65 -0.64 -6.40 -11.44
CA THR A 65 -2.04 -6.73 -11.11
C THR A 65 -2.44 -8.16 -11.49
N THR A 66 -1.55 -8.88 -12.18
CA THR A 66 -1.74 -10.28 -12.57
C THR A 66 -0.50 -11.11 -12.19
N PRO A 67 -0.65 -12.39 -11.84
CA PRO A 67 0.47 -13.31 -11.75
C PRO A 67 1.24 -13.41 -13.08
N LEU A 68 2.55 -13.57 -12.99
CA LEU A 68 3.45 -13.66 -14.13
C LEU A 68 4.39 -14.87 -14.00
N ARG A 69 4.52 -15.66 -15.07
CA ARG A 69 5.51 -16.75 -15.16
C ARG A 69 6.71 -16.32 -16.00
N ARG A 70 7.92 -16.55 -15.51
CA ARG A 70 9.15 -16.33 -16.29
C ARG A 70 9.26 -17.38 -17.41
N THR A 71 9.47 -16.93 -18.64
CA THR A 71 9.55 -17.80 -19.83
C THR A 71 10.92 -17.81 -20.50
N GLY A 72 11.84 -16.94 -20.08
CA GLY A 72 13.21 -16.89 -20.60
C GLY A 72 14.29 -17.24 -19.55
N PRO A 73 15.57 -17.20 -19.96
CA PRO A 73 16.71 -17.26 -19.04
C PRO A 73 16.61 -16.19 -17.95
N LYS A 74 17.28 -16.43 -16.82
CA LYS A 74 17.46 -15.42 -15.76
C LYS A 74 17.97 -14.12 -16.40
N SER A 75 17.52 -12.98 -15.89
CA SER A 75 17.78 -11.60 -16.38
C SER A 75 17.20 -11.21 -17.75
N SER A 76 16.53 -12.09 -18.50
CA SER A 76 15.96 -11.72 -19.81
C SER A 76 14.72 -10.82 -19.76
N GLY A 77 14.10 -10.64 -18.58
CA GLY A 77 12.87 -9.85 -18.44
C GLY A 77 11.63 -10.45 -19.13
N ARG A 78 11.70 -11.69 -19.61
CA ARG A 78 10.60 -12.34 -20.34
C ARG A 78 9.64 -13.03 -19.38
N PHE A 79 8.40 -12.54 -19.38
CA PHE A 79 7.29 -13.05 -18.58
C PHE A 79 6.02 -13.15 -19.41
N GLU A 80 5.13 -14.06 -19.03
CA GLU A 80 3.78 -14.16 -19.56
C GLU A 80 2.74 -14.17 -18.42
N PRO A 81 1.53 -13.63 -18.63
CA PRO A 81 0.43 -13.71 -17.68
C PRO A 81 -0.01 -15.15 -17.42
N ILE A 82 -0.31 -15.47 -16.17
CA ILE A 82 -0.94 -16.73 -15.77
C ILE A 82 -2.11 -16.48 -14.82
N GLY A 83 -2.95 -17.50 -14.61
CA GLY A 83 -4.00 -17.48 -13.59
C GLY A 83 -3.46 -17.60 -12.16
N TRP A 84 -4.32 -17.31 -11.18
CA TRP A 84 -4.08 -17.58 -9.77
C TRP A 84 -4.26 -19.05 -9.43
#